data_AF-A0A645D7L5-F1
#
_entry.id   AF-A0A645D7L5-F1
#
_cell.length_a   1.000
_cell.length_b   1.000
_cell.length_c   1.000
_cell.angle_alpha   90.00
_cell.angle_beta   90.00
_cell.angle_gamma   90.00
#
_symmetry.space_group_name_H-M   'P 1'
#
loop_
_entity.id
_entity.type
_entity.pdbx_description
1 polymer ?
#
loop_
_entity_poly.entity_id
_entity_poly.type
_entity_poly.pdbx_seq_one_letter_code
_entity_poly.pdbx_strand_id
1 'polypeptide(L)'
;MTAKPLKTVVLPVLCITLFGVLMLAASFMLYYGFYLFVERFFYAGQTQNVRTDLLRRLFAVLYGCLYLLLHRINKWELAKATLMVGPLGTIVVTIVLSYYTRMHLALLYSGIFLALVIAFLYLFKKPWYYYYAIVVTLVPALWYAWPR
;
A
#
# COMPACT_ATOMS: atom_id res chain seq x y z
N MET A 1 -23.17 -24.27 20.56
CA MET A 1 -22.72 -23.10 19.80
C MET A 1 -21.22 -22.94 20.00
N THR A 2 -20.44 -23.36 19.02
CA THR A 2 -18.98 -23.57 19.15
C THR A 2 -18.23 -22.25 18.99
N ALA A 3 -17.54 -21.85 20.05
CA ALA A 3 -16.66 -20.68 20.09
C ALA A 3 -15.41 -20.89 19.20
N LYS A 4 -15.58 -20.80 17.88
CA LYS A 4 -14.50 -20.66 16.89
C LYS A 4 -14.27 -19.24 16.30
N PRO A 5 -14.95 -18.12 16.69
CA PRO A 5 -14.80 -16.87 15.95
C PRO A 5 -13.53 -16.05 16.28
N LEU A 6 -12.94 -16.20 17.47
CA LEU A 6 -11.94 -15.24 17.96
C LEU A 6 -10.61 -15.30 17.16
N LYS A 7 -10.02 -16.49 17.00
CA LYS A 7 -8.74 -16.63 16.30
C LYS A 7 -8.86 -16.52 14.78
N THR A 8 -10.01 -16.87 14.22
CA THR A 8 -10.21 -16.97 12.76
C THR A 8 -10.72 -15.67 12.16
N VAL A 9 -11.42 -14.83 12.94
CA VAL A 9 -12.02 -13.58 12.47
C VAL A 9 -11.48 -12.37 13.22
N VAL A 10 -11.56 -12.36 14.54
CA VAL A 10 -11.19 -11.18 15.35
C VAL A 10 -9.70 -10.88 15.28
N LEU A 11 -8.85 -11.91 15.41
CA LEU A 11 -7.40 -11.74 15.36
C LEU A 11 -6.92 -11.16 14.01
N PRO A 12 -7.30 -11.70 12.83
CA PRO A 12 -6.93 -11.10 11.56
C PRO A 12 -7.39 -9.66 11.38
N VAL A 13 -8.62 -9.34 11.79
CA VAL A 13 -9.16 -7.97 11.68
C VAL A 13 -8.34 -6.99 12.51
N LEU A 14 -8.10 -7.31 13.79
CA LEU A 14 -7.31 -6.46 14.69
C LEU A 14 -5.86 -6.32 14.21
N CYS A 15 -5.24 -7.42 13.79
CA CYS A 15 -3.87 -7.38 13.31
C CYS A 15 -3.73 -6.53 12.03
N ILE A 16 -4.60 -6.75 11.05
CA ILE A 16 -4.51 -6.04 9.76
C ILE A 16 -4.87 -4.56 9.92
N THR A 17 -5.84 -4.21 10.78
CA THR A 17 -6.14 -2.80 11.05
C THR A 17 -4.99 -2.11 11.76
N LEU A 18 -4.57 -2.61 12.92
CA LEU A 18 -3.52 -1.95 13.72
C LEU A 18 -2.18 -1.98 12.99
N PHE A 19 -1.67 -3.17 12.69
CA PHE A 19 -0.34 -3.31 12.10
C PHE A 19 -0.32 -2.94 10.62
N GLY A 20 -1.43 -3.07 9.89
CA GLY A 20 -1.50 -2.64 8.49
C GLY A 20 -1.49 -1.13 8.37
N VAL A 21 -2.24 -0.41 9.23
CA VAL A 21 -2.18 1.06 9.27
C VAL A 21 -0.79 1.54 9.72
N LEU A 22 -0.19 0.88 10.71
CA LEU A 22 1.21 1.16 11.09
C LEU A 22 2.18 0.91 9.94
N MET A 23 1.99 -0.16 9.17
CA MET A 23 2.82 -0.45 8.00
C MET A 23 2.64 0.62 6.91
N LEU A 24 1.42 1.09 6.67
CA LEU A 24 1.16 2.18 5.74
C LEU A 24 1.84 3.48 6.18
N ALA A 25 1.71 3.84 7.46
CA ALA A 25 2.39 4.99 8.04
C ALA A 25 3.91 4.86 7.91
N ALA A 26 4.46 3.68 8.21
CA ALA A 26 5.88 3.40 8.06
C ALA A 26 6.34 3.52 6.60
N SER A 27 5.55 3.05 5.63
CA SER A 27 5.86 3.22 4.20
C SER A 27 5.93 4.70 3.80
N PHE A 28 5.00 5.54 4.29
CA PHE A 28 5.03 6.97 4.02
C PHE A 28 6.18 7.69 4.75
N MET A 29 6.47 7.31 5.99
CA MET A 29 7.61 7.86 6.73
C MET A 29 8.94 7.50 6.07
N LEU A 30 9.09 6.28 5.55
CA LEU A 30 10.28 5.87 4.81
C LEU A 30 10.44 6.67 3.51
N TYR A 31 9.36 6.85 2.75
CA TYR A 31 9.37 7.72 1.57
C TYR A 31 9.77 9.16 1.93
N TYR A 32 9.15 9.73 2.95
CA TYR A 32 9.39 11.12 3.35
C TYR A 32 10.80 11.32 3.92
N GLY A 33 11.28 10.39 4.74
CA GLY A 33 12.64 10.39 5.25
C GLY A 33 13.68 10.30 4.12
N PHE A 34 13.42 9.47 3.11
CA PHE A 34 14.28 9.39 1.94
C PHE A 34 14.22 10.66 1.08
N TYR A 35 13.04 11.27 0.93
CA TYR A 35 12.90 12.56 0.27
C TYR A 35 13.75 13.64 0.96
N LEU A 36 13.65 13.78 2.29
CA LEU A 36 14.45 14.73 3.07
C LEU A 36 15.95 14.44 2.98
N PHE A 37 16.33 13.16 2.94
CA PHE A 37 17.72 12.76 2.73
C PHE A 37 18.23 13.22 1.34
N VAL A 38 17.48 12.92 0.27
CA VAL A 38 17.84 13.33 -1.08
C VAL A 38 17.91 14.85 -1.21
N GLU A 39 16.93 15.55 -0.65
CA GLU A 39 16.86 17.00 -0.65
C GLU A 39 18.07 17.61 0.07
N ARG A 40 18.39 17.15 1.28
CA ARG A 40 19.48 17.71 2.10
C ARG A 40 20.86 17.48 1.50
N PHE A 41 21.11 16.31 0.90
CA PHE A 41 22.44 15.94 0.42
C PHE A 41 22.69 16.31 -1.05
N PHE A 42 21.67 16.27 -1.91
CA PHE A 42 21.85 16.52 -3.35
C PHE A 42 21.33 17.88 -3.81
N TYR A 43 20.38 18.49 -3.09
CA TYR A 43 19.70 19.70 -3.52
C TYR A 43 19.62 20.74 -2.41
N ALA A 44 20.65 20.82 -1.55
CA ALA A 44 20.68 21.66 -0.35
C ALA A 44 20.14 23.09 -0.58
N GLY A 45 18.86 23.31 -0.26
CA GLY A 45 18.16 24.60 -0.40
C GLY A 45 17.32 24.80 -1.68
N GLN A 46 17.35 23.89 -2.65
CA GLN A 46 16.55 23.92 -3.89
C GLN A 46 15.47 22.83 -3.89
N THR A 47 14.51 22.97 -2.98
CA THR A 47 13.45 21.99 -2.69
C THR A 47 12.60 21.61 -3.92
N GLN A 48 12.43 22.54 -4.86
CA GLN A 48 11.67 22.36 -6.10
C GLN A 48 12.36 21.49 -7.15
N ASN A 49 13.67 21.28 -7.05
CA ASN A 49 14.42 20.47 -8.03
C ASN A 49 14.29 18.97 -7.79
N VAL A 50 13.81 18.56 -6.62
CA VAL A 50 13.55 17.15 -6.33
C VAL A 50 12.30 16.71 -7.07
N ARG A 51 12.46 15.81 -8.05
CA ARG A 51 11.35 15.20 -8.81
C ARG A 51 10.54 14.24 -7.91
N THR A 52 9.63 14.79 -7.12
CA THR A 52 8.80 14.05 -6.15
C THR A 52 8.02 12.89 -6.78
N ASP A 53 7.51 13.07 -8.00
CA ASP A 53 6.78 12.03 -8.73
C ASP A 53 7.66 10.85 -9.15
N LEU A 54 8.91 11.12 -9.58
CA LEU A 54 9.86 10.06 -9.90
C LEU A 54 10.18 9.24 -8.65
N LEU A 55 10.44 9.93 -7.53
CA LEU A 55 10.73 9.29 -6.25
C LEU A 55 9.57 8.41 -5.78
N ARG A 56 8.33 8.92 -5.89
CA ARG A 56 7.12 8.20 -5.48
C ARG A 56 6.92 6.93 -6.31
N ARG A 57 7.14 7.00 -7.63
CA ARG A 57 7.08 5.84 -8.54
C ARG A 57 8.14 4.79 -8.21
N LEU A 58 9.38 5.22 -7.92
CA LEU A 58 10.45 4.31 -7.50
C LEU A 58 10.08 3.56 -6.22
N PHE A 59 9.54 4.25 -5.22
CA PHE A 59 9.07 3.61 -3.98
C PHE A 59 7.91 2.65 -4.22
N ALA A 60 6.93 3.03 -5.05
CA ALA A 60 5.81 2.17 -5.41
C ALA A 60 6.29 0.87 -6.07
N VAL A 61 7.24 0.95 -7.01
CA VAL A 61 7.85 -0.22 -7.66
C VAL A 61 8.66 -1.05 -6.65
N LEU A 62 9.50 -0.41 -5.83
CA LEU A 62 10.33 -1.08 -4.85
C LEU A 62 9.50 -1.84 -3.82
N TYR A 63 8.43 -1.22 -3.29
CA TYR A 63 7.51 -1.89 -2.38
C TYR A 63 6.75 -3.05 -3.05
N GLY A 64 6.32 -2.87 -4.31
CA GLY A 64 5.70 -3.95 -5.08
C GLY A 64 6.65 -5.16 -5.24
N CYS A 65 7.89 -4.92 -5.64
CA CYS A 65 8.92 -5.95 -5.78
C CYS A 65 9.22 -6.64 -4.45
N LEU A 66 9.39 -5.87 -3.36
CA LEU A 66 9.65 -6.41 -2.03
C LEU A 66 8.50 -7.31 -1.57
N TYR A 67 7.25 -6.91 -1.83
CA TYR A 67 6.08 -7.73 -1.50
C TYR A 67 6.01 -9.02 -2.33
N LEU A 68 6.32 -8.98 -3.63
CA LEU A 68 6.38 -10.18 -4.47
C LEU A 68 7.48 -11.15 -4.03
N LEU A 69 8.63 -10.64 -3.56
CA LEU A 69 9.68 -11.46 -2.96
C LEU A 69 9.20 -12.11 -1.66
N LEU A 70 8.54 -11.33 -0.79
CA LEU A 70 7.94 -11.83 0.45
C LEU A 70 6.89 -12.92 0.17
N HIS A 71 6.16 -12.81 -0.95
CA HIS A 71 5.15 -13.79 -1.34
C HIS A 71 5.73 -15.19 -1.58
N ARG A 72 7.00 -15.30 -2.02
CA ARG A 72 7.68 -16.59 -2.21
C ARG A 72 7.83 -17.38 -0.91
N ILE A 73 7.78 -16.71 0.24
CA ILE A 73 7.90 -17.35 1.55
C ILE A 73 6.54 -17.97 1.90
N ASN A 74 6.45 -19.30 1.94
CA ASN A 74 5.19 -20.02 2.18
C ASN A 74 4.72 -20.05 3.65
N LYS A 75 5.26 -19.16 4.50
CA LYS A 75 4.94 -19.07 5.93
C LYS A 75 4.34 -17.68 6.23
N TRP A 76 3.61 -17.57 7.34
CA TRP A 76 3.09 -16.30 7.90
C TRP A 76 2.11 -15.53 7.00
N GLU A 77 1.05 -16.17 6.51
CA GLU A 77 0.04 -15.52 5.65
C GLU A 77 -0.59 -14.27 6.29
N LEU A 78 -0.85 -14.26 7.61
CA LEU A 78 -1.39 -13.08 8.30
C LEU A 78 -0.41 -11.89 8.28
N ALA A 79 0.88 -12.16 8.51
CA ALA A 79 1.91 -11.12 8.45
C ALA A 79 2.04 -10.58 7.04
N LYS A 80 2.00 -11.45 6.01
CA LYS A 80 2.03 -11.03 4.61
C LYS A 80 0.82 -10.17 4.22
N ALA A 81 -0.39 -10.52 4.67
CA ALA A 81 -1.58 -9.71 4.43
C ALA A 81 -1.47 -8.33 5.09
N THR A 82 -0.94 -8.27 6.30
CA THR A 82 -0.66 -7.02 7.02
C THR A 82 0.39 -6.17 6.29
N LEU A 83 1.48 -6.80 5.86
CA LEU A 83 2.58 -6.16 5.15
C LEU A 83 2.16 -5.68 3.75
N MET A 84 1.13 -6.27 3.15
CA MET A 84 0.58 -5.84 1.86
C MET A 84 -0.02 -4.44 1.92
N VAL A 85 -0.53 -4.00 3.08
CA VAL A 85 -1.24 -2.72 3.25
C VAL A 85 -0.35 -1.53 2.86
N GLY A 86 0.93 -1.53 3.27
CA GLY A 86 1.86 -0.45 2.94
C GLY A 86 2.16 -0.31 1.44
N PRO A 87 2.69 -1.35 0.77
CA PRO A 87 2.91 -1.38 -0.67
C PRO A 87 1.65 -1.05 -1.48
N LEU A 88 0.53 -1.69 -1.15
CA LEU A 88 -0.73 -1.49 -1.86
C LEU A 88 -1.18 -0.03 -1.75
N GLY A 89 -1.13 0.54 -0.54
CA GLY A 89 -1.53 1.94 -0.31
C GLY A 89 -0.62 2.92 -1.01
N THR A 90 0.70 2.67 -0.98
CA THR A 90 1.67 3.51 -1.68
C THR A 90 1.45 3.50 -3.19
N ILE A 91 1.18 2.34 -3.79
CA ILE A 91 0.89 2.25 -5.23
C ILE A 91 -0.41 2.99 -5.57
N VAL A 92 -1.48 2.75 -4.82
CA VAL A 92 -2.78 3.43 -5.05
C VAL A 92 -2.63 4.95 -4.95
N VAL A 93 -1.98 5.44 -3.89
CA VAL A 93 -1.69 6.88 -3.70
C VAL A 93 -0.88 7.42 -4.88
N THR A 94 0.14 6.68 -5.33
CA THR A 94 0.98 7.08 -6.47
C THR A 94 0.17 7.21 -7.76
N ILE A 95 -0.75 6.28 -8.03
CA ILE A 95 -1.63 6.32 -9.20
C ILE A 95 -2.53 7.56 -9.11
N VAL A 96 -3.20 7.76 -7.97
CA VAL A 96 -4.14 8.89 -7.80
C VAL A 96 -3.42 10.23 -7.98
N LEU A 97 -2.27 10.43 -7.32
CA LEU A 97 -1.48 11.65 -7.46
C LEU A 97 -0.92 11.85 -8.87
N SER A 98 -0.55 10.77 -9.58
CA SER A 98 -0.03 10.88 -10.96
C SER A 98 -1.08 11.37 -11.96
N TYR A 99 -2.36 11.12 -11.66
CA TYR A 99 -3.50 11.52 -12.50
C TYR A 99 -4.41 12.50 -11.77
N TYR A 100 -3.89 13.27 -10.81
CA TYR A 100 -4.68 14.18 -9.98
C TYR A 100 -5.49 15.20 -10.80
N THR A 101 -4.93 15.69 -11.90
CA THR A 101 -5.61 16.60 -12.84
C THR A 101 -6.70 15.93 -13.67
N ARG A 102 -6.69 14.60 -13.77
CA ARG A 102 -7.66 13.79 -14.53
C ARG A 102 -8.19 12.66 -13.64
N MET A 103 -8.99 13.03 -12.65
CA MET A 103 -9.54 12.13 -11.62
C MET A 103 -10.25 10.89 -12.20
N HIS A 104 -10.90 11.00 -13.36
CA HIS A 104 -11.52 9.87 -14.06
C HIS A 104 -10.48 8.81 -14.47
N LEU A 105 -9.31 9.23 -14.97
CA LEU A 105 -8.20 8.33 -15.27
C LEU A 105 -7.58 7.76 -13.98
N ALA A 106 -7.46 8.57 -12.93
CA ALA A 106 -6.98 8.10 -11.63
C ALA A 106 -7.81 6.92 -11.12
N LEU A 107 -9.14 7.07 -11.09
CA LEU A 107 -10.06 6.02 -10.66
C LEU A 107 -10.01 4.80 -11.58
N LEU A 108 -9.93 5.00 -12.90
CA LEU A 108 -9.81 3.90 -13.86
C LEU A 108 -8.55 3.07 -13.62
N TYR A 109 -7.37 3.71 -13.54
CA TYR A 109 -6.11 3.00 -13.35
C TYR A 109 -6.00 2.37 -11.96
N SER A 110 -6.48 3.04 -10.90
CA SER A 110 -6.57 2.44 -9.57
C SER A 110 -7.50 1.24 -9.57
N GLY A 111 -8.64 1.31 -10.26
CA GLY A 111 -9.59 0.21 -10.41
C GLY A 111 -8.99 -0.99 -11.14
N ILE A 112 -8.32 -0.77 -12.28
CA ILE A 112 -7.60 -1.82 -13.03
C ILE A 112 -6.54 -2.47 -12.14
N PHE A 113 -5.74 -1.66 -11.43
CA PHE A 113 -4.71 -2.18 -10.53
C PHE A 113 -5.31 -3.04 -9.40
N LEU A 114 -6.39 -2.58 -8.76
CA LEU A 114 -7.07 -3.36 -7.72
C LEU A 114 -7.68 -4.64 -8.27
N ALA A 115 -8.27 -4.61 -9.47
CA ALA A 115 -8.79 -5.79 -10.13
C ALA A 115 -7.68 -6.82 -10.38
N LEU A 116 -6.49 -6.39 -10.80
CA LEU A 116 -5.32 -7.26 -10.96
C LEU A 116 -4.86 -7.85 -9.62
N VAL A 117 -4.84 -7.05 -8.55
CA VAL A 117 -4.50 -7.55 -7.20
C VAL A 117 -5.52 -8.58 -6.73
N ILE A 118 -6.81 -8.31 -6.90
CA ILE A 118 -7.90 -9.26 -6.54
C ILE A 118 -7.78 -10.54 -7.36
N ALA A 119 -7.57 -10.44 -8.68
CA ALA A 119 -7.38 -11.59 -9.56
C ALA A 119 -6.14 -12.41 -9.14
N PHE A 120 -5.03 -11.75 -8.81
CA PHE A 120 -3.84 -12.39 -8.27
C PHE A 120 -4.14 -13.14 -6.96
N LEU A 121 -4.80 -12.50 -5.99
CA LEU A 121 -5.18 -13.14 -4.73
C LEU A 121 -6.11 -14.34 -4.93
N TYR A 122 -7.03 -14.23 -5.89
CA TYR A 122 -7.96 -15.31 -6.24
C TYR A 122 -7.24 -16.50 -6.88
N LEU A 123 -6.34 -16.25 -7.85
CA LEU A 123 -5.55 -17.29 -8.52
C LEU A 123 -4.67 -18.07 -7.54
N PHE A 124 -4.06 -17.36 -6.58
CA PHE A 124 -3.24 -17.97 -5.52
C PHE A 124 -4.05 -18.48 -4.31
N LYS A 125 -5.40 -18.53 -4.43
CA LYS A 125 -6.34 -19.02 -3.41
C LYS A 125 -6.06 -18.44 -2.02
N LYS A 126 -5.79 -17.13 -1.97
CA LYS A 126 -5.42 -16.46 -0.73
C LYS A 126 -6.61 -16.36 0.24
N PRO A 127 -6.35 -16.46 1.55
CA PRO A 127 -7.40 -16.43 2.55
C PRO A 127 -8.11 -15.07 2.59
N TRP A 128 -9.35 -15.08 3.09
CA TRP A 128 -10.29 -13.95 3.05
C TRP A 128 -9.72 -12.63 3.60
N TYR A 129 -8.83 -12.70 4.59
CA TYR A 129 -8.27 -11.51 5.25
C TYR A 129 -7.34 -10.69 4.35
N TYR A 130 -6.84 -11.23 3.24
CA TYR A 130 -6.15 -10.42 2.22
C TYR A 130 -7.10 -9.42 1.54
N TYR A 131 -8.35 -9.80 1.29
CA TYR A 131 -9.35 -8.90 0.73
C TYR A 131 -9.76 -7.83 1.74
N TYR A 132 -9.79 -8.19 3.03
CA TYR A 132 -9.96 -7.20 4.10
C TYR A 132 -8.82 -6.18 4.13
N ALA A 133 -7.58 -6.63 3.95
CA ALA A 133 -6.42 -5.74 3.88
C ALA A 133 -6.52 -4.72 2.73
N ILE A 134 -7.09 -5.09 1.58
CA ILE A 134 -7.39 -4.15 0.49
C ILE A 134 -8.32 -3.03 0.98
N VAL A 135 -9.42 -3.38 1.64
CA VAL A 135 -10.40 -2.39 2.15
C VAL A 135 -9.74 -1.44 3.16
N VAL A 136 -9.00 -2.00 4.12
CA VAL A 136 -8.27 -1.22 5.13
C VAL A 136 -7.25 -0.27 4.50
N THR A 137 -6.66 -0.67 3.37
CA THR A 137 -5.71 0.17 2.64
C THR A 137 -6.40 1.32 1.90
N LEU A 138 -7.53 1.04 1.25
CA LEU A 138 -8.18 1.98 0.34
C LEU A 138 -8.71 3.22 1.06
N VAL A 139 -9.32 3.06 2.23
CA VAL A 139 -9.89 4.17 3.00
C VAL A 139 -8.85 5.27 3.29
N PRO A 140 -7.71 4.99 3.96
CA PRO A 140 -6.70 6.01 4.23
C PRO A 140 -5.96 6.47 2.96
N ALA A 141 -5.71 5.58 2.00
CA ALA A 141 -5.02 5.93 0.76
C ALA A 141 -5.83 6.94 -0.08
N LEU A 142 -7.12 6.68 -0.26
CA LEU A 142 -8.01 7.58 -0.97
C LEU A 142 -8.21 8.87 -0.18
N TRP A 143 -8.44 8.81 1.13
CA TRP A 143 -8.55 10.01 1.97
C TRP A 143 -7.32 10.93 1.86
N TYR A 144 -6.13 10.35 1.80
CA TYR A 144 -4.88 11.08 1.65
C TYR A 144 -4.72 11.69 0.25
N ALA A 145 -5.06 10.94 -0.79
CA ALA A 145 -4.84 11.36 -2.18
C ALA A 145 -6.04 12.10 -2.81
N TRP A 146 -7.17 12.21 -2.10
CA TRP A 146 -8.39 12.82 -2.61
C TRP A 146 -8.20 14.32 -2.82
N PRO A 147 -8.70 14.88 -3.94
CA PRO A 147 -8.61 16.29 -4.20
C PRO A 147 -9.40 17.10 -3.18
N ARG A 148 -8.73 18.11 -2.62
CA ARG A 148 -9.31 19.12 -1.73
C ARG A 148 -9.29 20.47 -2.41
#